data_AF-A0A7J6WH48-F1
#
_entry.id   AF-A0A7J6WH48-F1
#
_cell.length_a   1.000
_cell.length_b   1.000
_cell.length_c   1.000
_cell.angle_alpha   90.00
_cell.angle_beta   90.00
_cell.angle_gamma   90.00
#
_symmetry.space_group_name_H-M   'P 1'
#
loop_
_entity.id
_entity.type
_entity.pdbx_description
1 polymer ?
#
loop_
_entity_poly.entity_id
_entity_poly.type
_entity_poly.pdbx_seq_one_letter_code
_entity_poly.pdbx_strand_id
1 'polypeptide(L)'
;MKNVKIMVEKNKLIVKGGRQETSDDEKNLKYYNKIKFEPVLFKISEIKAEMKNGLLKVVLPKLKEEERVNGRTSFMLRWID
;
A
#
# COMPACT_ATOMS: atom_id res chain seq x y z
N MET A 1 -8.71 15.40 -3.78
CA MET A 1 -7.36 14.80 -3.93
C MET A 1 -7.41 13.89 -5.13
N LYS A 2 -6.52 14.04 -6.11
CA LYS A 2 -6.59 13.25 -7.36
C LYS A 2 -5.64 12.04 -7.38
N ASN A 3 -4.58 12.03 -6.57
CA ASN A 3 -3.58 10.96 -6.60
C ASN A 3 -3.29 10.41 -5.21
N VAL A 4 -3.68 9.17 -4.98
CA VAL A 4 -3.36 8.36 -3.79
C VAL A 4 -2.48 7.21 -4.25
N LYS A 5 -1.30 7.06 -3.64
CA LYS A 5 -0.41 5.91 -3.84
C LYS A 5 -0.33 5.12 -2.56
N ILE A 6 -0.57 3.81 -2.65
CA ILE A 6 -0.48 2.88 -1.53
C ILE A 6 0.60 1.85 -1.87
N MET A 7 1.49 1.60 -0.92
CA MET A 7 2.61 0.69 -1.09
C MET A 7 2.80 -0.11 0.20
N VAL A 8 3.32 -1.32 0.06
CA VAL A 8 3.82 -2.10 1.19
C VAL A 8 5.33 -2.19 1.08
N GLU A 9 6.03 -1.75 2.12
CA GLU A 9 7.49 -1.83 2.21
C GLU A 9 7.86 -2.58 3.49
N LYS A 10 8.47 -3.76 3.34
CA LYS A 10 8.78 -4.67 4.46
C LYS A 10 7.54 -4.95 5.31
N ASN A 11 7.42 -4.29 6.46
CA ASN A 11 6.36 -4.42 7.45
C ASN A 11 5.54 -3.13 7.60
N LYS A 12 5.50 -2.28 6.57
CA LYS A 12 4.85 -0.96 6.62
C LYS A 12 3.92 -0.79 5.44
N LEU A 13 2.69 -0.41 5.72
CA LEU A 13 1.77 0.14 4.74
C LEU A 13 2.04 1.64 4.65
N ILE A 14 2.42 2.10 3.47
CA ILE A 14 2.73 3.49 3.18
C ILE A 14 1.62 4.05 2.32
N VAL A 15 1.00 5.12 2.81
CA VAL A 15 -0.02 5.87 2.09
C VAL A 15 0.54 7.25 1.80
N LYS A 16 0.62 7.60 0.52
CA LYS A 16 1.02 8.93 0.03
C LYS A 16 -0.12 9.54 -0.77
N GLY A 17 -0.28 10.85 -0.70
CA GLY A 17 -0.98 11.53 -1.80
C GLY A 17 -0.93 13.04 -1.77
N GLY A 18 -1.41 13.61 -2.87
CA GLY A 18 -1.18 15.01 -3.24
C GLY A 18 -1.89 15.39 -4.53
N ARG A 19 -1.52 16.56 -5.08
CA ARG A 19 -1.86 16.94 -6.46
C ARG A 19 -0.66 16.57 -7.34
N GLN A 20 -0.87 15.89 -8.47
CA GLN A 20 0.18 15.88 -9.51
C GLN A 20 0.01 17.16 -10.28
N GLU A 21 1.01 18.02 -10.20
CA GLU A 21 1.36 18.91 -11.29
C GLU A 21 2.86 18.72 -11.45
N THR A 22 3.23 17.88 -12.43
CA THR A 22 4.54 17.76 -13.07
C THR A 22 5.80 17.84 -12.19
N SER A 23 6.55 16.73 -12.24
CA SER A 23 7.97 16.64 -11.88
C SER A 23 8.29 16.59 -10.39
N ASP A 24 9.11 15.58 -10.09
CA ASP A 24 9.83 15.25 -8.87
C ASP A 24 9.77 16.30 -7.74
N ASP A 25 8.81 16.17 -6.82
CA ASP A 25 8.79 17.03 -5.64
C ASP A 25 7.95 16.42 -4.51
N GLU A 26 8.65 16.05 -3.43
CA GLU A 26 8.07 15.93 -2.09
C GLU A 26 7.24 17.19 -1.70
N LYS A 27 7.45 18.33 -2.38
CA LYS A 27 6.74 19.60 -2.19
C LYS A 27 5.24 19.54 -2.50
N ASN A 28 4.78 18.53 -3.26
CA ASN A 28 3.36 18.34 -3.57
C ASN A 28 2.66 17.25 -2.72
N LEU A 29 3.39 16.64 -1.77
CA LEU A 29 2.88 15.61 -0.87
C LEU A 29 2.04 16.27 0.23
N LYS A 30 0.72 16.09 0.18
CA LYS A 30 -0.20 16.66 1.19
C LYS A 30 -0.43 15.74 2.37
N TYR A 31 -0.24 14.44 2.19
CA TYR A 31 -0.36 13.48 3.27
C TYR A 31 0.56 12.29 3.07
N TYR A 32 1.15 11.87 4.18
CA TYR A 32 2.03 10.73 4.28
C TYR A 32 1.74 10.00 5.58
N ASN A 33 1.35 8.74 5.47
CA ASN A 33 1.10 7.92 6.64
C ASN A 33 1.81 6.57 6.52
N LYS A 34 2.34 6.09 7.64
CA LYS A 34 3.03 4.80 7.76
C LYS A 34 2.39 4.01 8.89
N ILE A 35 1.85 2.86 8.54
CA ILE A 35 1.28 1.94 9.50
C ILE A 35 2.14 0.69 9.52
N LYS A 36 2.74 0.37 10.67
CA LYS A 36 3.46 -0.89 10.86
C LYS A 36 2.46 -2.02 11.03
N PHE A 37 2.75 -3.17 10.41
CA PHE A 37 1.94 -4.37 10.53
C PHE A 37 2.81 -5.60 10.24
N GLU A 38 2.38 -6.79 10.67
CA GLU A 38 3.06 -8.04 10.37
C GLU A 38 2.54 -8.63 9.05
N PRO A 39 3.31 -8.62 7.94
CA PRO A 39 2.80 -9.01 6.63
C PRO A 39 2.30 -10.45 6.57
N VAL A 40 2.91 -11.33 7.37
CA VAL A 40 2.57 -12.76 7.47
C VAL A 40 1.15 -13.01 8.00
N LEU A 41 0.51 -12.00 8.59
CA LEU A 41 -0.85 -12.09 9.10
C LEU A 41 -1.90 -11.62 8.10
N PHE A 42 -1.50 -11.08 6.94
CA PHE A 42 -2.42 -10.44 5.98
C PHE A 42 -2.17 -10.85 4.53
N LYS A 43 -3.25 -10.87 3.74
CA LYS A 43 -3.19 -11.13 2.29
C LYS A 43 -2.80 -9.86 1.56
N ILE A 44 -1.49 -9.62 1.44
CA ILE A 44 -0.95 -8.39 0.82
C ILE A 44 -1.44 -8.19 -0.61
N SER A 45 -1.57 -9.28 -1.37
CA SER A 45 -2.07 -9.29 -2.75
C SER A 45 -3.53 -8.84 -2.86
N GLU A 46 -4.30 -8.92 -1.77
CA GLU A 46 -5.72 -8.58 -1.74
C GLU A 46 -6.00 -7.26 -1.01
N ILE A 47 -4.98 -6.41 -0.81
CA ILE A 47 -5.17 -5.07 -0.25
C ILE A 47 -6.05 -4.27 -1.19
N LYS A 48 -7.12 -3.67 -0.63
CA LYS A 48 -8.05 -2.81 -1.35
C LYS A 48 -8.05 -1.42 -0.76
N ALA A 49 -8.25 -0.42 -1.61
CA ALA A 49 -8.37 0.95 -1.17
C ALA A 49 -9.47 1.69 -1.92
N GLU A 50 -10.26 2.44 -1.18
CA GLU A 50 -11.40 3.20 -1.68
C GLU A 50 -11.33 4.63 -1.13
N MET A 51 -11.46 5.62 -2.01
CA MET A 51 -11.52 7.04 -1.64
C MET A 51 -12.95 7.53 -1.80
N LYS A 52 -13.61 7.90 -0.71
CA LYS A 52 -15.00 8.41 -0.73
C LYS A 52 -15.12 9.63 0.17
N ASN A 53 -15.67 10.73 -0.35
CA ASN A 53 -15.94 11.97 0.39
C ASN A 53 -14.72 12.50 1.19
N GLY A 54 -13.50 12.38 0.64
CA GLY A 54 -12.29 12.83 1.34
C GLY A 54 -11.71 11.82 2.35
N LEU A 55 -12.37 10.68 2.58
CA LEU A 55 -11.87 9.60 3.43
C LEU A 55 -11.27 8.49 2.57
N LEU A 56 -10.01 8.14 2.87
CA LEU A 56 -9.35 6.96 2.31
C LEU A 56 -9.58 5.78 3.24
N LYS A 57 -10.31 4.77 2.77
CA LYS A 57 -10.44 3.48 3.43
C LYS A 57 -9.46 2.50 2.80
N VAL A 58 -8.60 1.88 3.61
CA VAL A 58 -7.71 0.79 3.17
C VAL A 58 -8.09 -0.47 3.94
N VAL A 59 -8.32 -1.57 3.23
CA VAL A 59 -8.70 -2.87 3.79
C VAL A 59 -7.53 -3.82 3.61
N LEU A 60 -7.04 -4.38 4.73
CA LEU A 60 -6.01 -5.42 4.77
C LEU A 60 -6.67 -6.72 5.22
N PRO A 61 -6.98 -7.65 4.31
CA PRO A 61 -7.60 -8.93 4.67
C PRO A 61 -6.64 -9.76 5.52
N LYS A 62 -7.12 -10.35 6.61
CA LYS A 62 -6.31 -11.27 7.43
C LYS A 62 -6.15 -12.62 6.72
N LEU A 63 -4.95 -13.20 6.81
CA LEU A 63 -4.71 -14.59 6.47
C LEU A 63 -5.34 -15.49 7.53
N LYS A 64 -6.10 -16.50 7.10
CA LYS A 64 -6.48 -17.61 7.98
C LYS A 64 -5.22 -18.41 8.33
N GLU A 65 -5.23 -19.07 9.48
CA GLU A 65 -4.06 -19.79 10.00
C GLU A 65 -3.57 -20.89 9.03
N GLU A 66 -4.51 -21.60 8.39
CA GLU A 66 -4.26 -22.62 7.36
C GLU A 66 -3.49 -22.06 6.14
N GLU A 67 -3.68 -20.79 5.79
CA GLU A 67 -3.05 -20.16 4.63
C GLU A 67 -1.61 -19.70 4.91
N ARG A 68 -1.19 -19.64 6.18
CA ARG A 68 0.16 -19.20 6.57
C ARG A 68 1.24 -20.25 6.34
N VAL A 69 0.84 -21.51 6.19
CA VAL A 69 1.77 -22.66 6.14
C VAL A 69 2.35 -22.89 4.72
N ASN A 70 1.76 -22.30 3.67
CA ASN A 70 2.09 -22.64 2.27
C ASN A 70 2.69 -21.51 1.40
N GLY A 71 3.00 -20.34 1.97
CA GLY A 71 3.29 -19.13 1.19
C GLY A 71 4.77 -18.78 0.97
N ARG A 72 5.59 -19.62 0.31
CA ARG A 72 6.86 -19.14 -0.27
C ARG A 72 6.56 -18.42 -1.59
N THR A 73 6.43 -17.08 -1.54
CA THR A 73 6.21 -16.28 -2.76
C THR A 73 7.50 -15.55 -3.13
N SER A 74 8.01 -15.87 -4.33
CA SER A 74 9.09 -15.18 -5.01
C SER A 74 8.56 -13.86 -5.61
N PHE A 75 9.28 -12.76 -5.45
CA PHE A 75 8.95 -11.48 -6.09
C PHE A 75 9.99 -11.18 -7.17
N MET A 76 9.57 -11.26 -8.44
CA MET A 76 10.31 -10.75 -9.59
C MET A 76 9.83 -9.32 -9.85
N LEU A 77 10.69 -8.33 -9.56
CA LEU A 77 10.47 -6.94 -9.95
C LEU A 77 11.11 -6.73 -11.32
N ARG A 78 10.30 -6.67 -12.38
CA ARG A 78 10.73 -6.12 -13.66
C ARG A 78 10.66 -4.59 -13.55
N TRP A 79 11.82 -3.95 -13.66
CA TRP A 79 11.95 -2.50 -13.84
C TRP A 79 11.49 -2.14 -15.26
N ILE A 80 10.78 -1.02 -15.42
CA ILE A 80 10.51 -0.40 -16.72
C ILE A 80 11.40 0.85 -16.77
N ASP A 81 12.14 1.00 -17.87
CA ASP A 81 13.06 2.09 -18.24
C ASP A 81 12.54 3.50 -17.91
#